data_AF-A0A7C2E7I5-F1
#
_entry.id   AF-A0A7C2E7I5-F1
#
_cell.length_a   1.000
_cell.length_b   1.000
_cell.length_c   1.000
_cell.angle_alpha   90.00
_cell.angle_beta   90.00
_cell.angle_gamma   90.00
#
_symmetry.space_group_name_H-M   'P 1'
#
loop_
_entity.id
_entity.type
_entity.pdbx_description
1 polymer ?
#
loop_
_entity_poly.entity_id
_entity_poly.type
_entity_poly.pdbx_seq_one_letter_code
_entity_poly.pdbx_strand_id
1 'polypeptide(L)'
;MDDKEGSKHRGLGPRALLRRAGKRRGLIISFSLLGVVLAMLILEYVPRSLRFEVGKPSTETVIATRSFEIEDVEETERARERERRRIAELFVNPEAQNEALGDLKALLDLSRSIAGSGGDISAGMEALRARSGRELDDATLKTLLTLPENDVASFYTATADFLISAMEKPVTPDGLQEAREAILAGRDRMTLAGDASHAASV
;
A
#
# COMPACT_ATOMS: atom_id res chain seq x y z
N MET A 1 -28.80 6.42 55.82
CA MET A 1 -27.58 7.27 55.65
C MET A 1 -27.03 6.81 54.31
N ASP A 2 -27.65 7.34 53.26
CA ASP A 2 -27.68 6.70 51.95
C ASP A 2 -27.01 7.60 50.92
N ASP A 3 -25.93 7.03 50.39
CA ASP A 3 -25.63 6.87 48.98
C ASP A 3 -25.63 8.08 48.03
N LYS A 4 -24.39 8.35 47.59
CA LYS A 4 -23.93 8.28 46.20
C LYS A 4 -24.75 9.06 45.17
N GLU A 5 -24.23 10.25 44.87
CA GLU A 5 -24.36 10.85 43.53
C GLU A 5 -22.99 10.92 42.87
N GLY A 6 -22.92 10.54 41.59
CA GLY A 6 -21.86 11.05 40.72
C GLY A 6 -21.41 10.17 39.56
N SER A 7 -22.30 9.73 38.68
CA SER A 7 -21.92 9.38 37.29
C SER A 7 -22.61 10.36 36.35
N LYS A 8 -21.80 11.23 35.73
CA LYS A 8 -22.21 12.31 34.84
C LYS A 8 -21.80 11.99 33.40
N HIS A 9 -22.72 12.31 32.49
CA HIS A 9 -22.53 12.73 31.08
C HIS A 9 -22.21 11.62 30.05
N ARG A 10 -22.69 11.67 28.79
CA ARG A 10 -23.48 12.65 28.02
C ARG A 10 -23.99 11.95 26.75
N GLY A 11 -25.29 12.06 26.45
CA GLY A 11 -25.84 11.77 25.12
C GLY A 11 -26.44 13.05 24.53
N LEU A 12 -25.77 13.63 23.54
CA LEU A 12 -26.31 14.74 22.74
C LEU A 12 -27.31 14.17 21.73
N GLY A 13 -28.57 14.06 22.15
CA GLY A 13 -29.66 13.59 21.29
C GLY A 13 -30.14 14.64 20.26
N PRO A 14 -30.72 14.22 19.13
CA PRO A 14 -31.17 15.07 18.00
C PRO A 14 -32.35 16.01 18.32
N ARG A 15 -32.73 16.14 19.59
CA ARG A 15 -33.87 16.94 20.04
C ARG A 15 -33.57 18.43 20.17
N ALA A 16 -32.31 18.86 20.11
CA ALA A 16 -31.93 20.27 20.23
C ALA A 16 -32.25 21.12 18.97
N LEU A 17 -32.33 20.51 17.78
CA LEU A 17 -32.59 21.23 16.53
C LEU A 17 -34.09 21.53 16.29
N LEU A 18 -35.00 20.94 17.06
CA LEU A 18 -36.43 21.02 16.81
C LEU A 18 -37.12 22.25 17.40
N ARG A 19 -36.45 23.10 18.20
CA ARG A 19 -37.13 24.16 18.95
C ARG A 19 -37.20 25.55 18.28
N ARG A 20 -36.57 25.76 17.12
CA ARG A 20 -36.53 27.07 16.42
C ARG A 20 -37.29 27.17 15.09
N ALA A 21 -38.00 26.12 14.66
CA ALA A 21 -38.52 26.02 13.29
C ALA A 21 -40.06 26.08 13.16
N GLY A 22 -40.77 26.85 13.98
CA GLY A 22 -42.25 26.92 13.97
C GLY A 22 -42.86 27.26 12.59
N LYS A 23 -42.27 28.20 11.84
CA LYS A 23 -42.73 28.57 10.48
C LYS A 23 -42.18 27.66 9.37
N ARG A 24 -40.97 27.10 9.53
CA ARG A 24 -40.33 26.25 8.52
C ARG A 24 -40.89 24.82 8.49
N ARG A 25 -41.49 24.34 9.58
CA ARG A 25 -42.15 23.02 9.63
C ARG A 25 -43.30 22.92 8.62
N GLY A 26 -44.13 23.95 8.49
CA GLY A 26 -45.20 23.97 7.50
C GLY A 26 -44.67 23.90 6.07
N LEU A 27 -43.57 24.61 5.78
CA LEU A 27 -42.94 24.61 4.47
C LEU A 27 -42.32 23.24 4.14
N ILE A 28 -41.65 22.61 5.10
CA ILE A 28 -41.06 21.26 4.92
C ILE A 28 -42.16 20.22 4.67
N ILE A 29 -43.25 20.25 5.44
CA ILE A 29 -44.38 19.33 5.26
C ILE A 29 -45.04 19.55 3.89
N SER A 30 -45.25 20.81 3.48
CA SER A 30 -45.82 21.14 2.17
C SER A 30 -44.91 20.68 1.03
N PHE A 31 -43.59 20.85 1.15
CA PHE A 31 -42.63 20.43 0.13
C PHE A 31 -42.53 18.89 0.04
N SER A 32 -42.56 18.20 1.18
CA SER A 32 -42.61 16.74 1.19
C SER A 32 -43.90 16.20 0.56
N LEU A 33 -45.04 16.83 0.85
CA LEU A 33 -46.32 16.43 0.26
C LEU A 33 -46.32 16.65 -1.25
N LEU A 34 -45.80 17.78 -1.72
CA LEU A 34 -45.65 18.08 -3.15
C LEU A 34 -44.76 17.04 -3.86
N GLY A 35 -43.64 16.66 -3.25
CA GLY A 35 -42.75 15.63 -3.78
C GLY A 35 -43.45 14.28 -3.96
N VAL A 36 -44.28 13.87 -3.00
CA VAL A 36 -45.05 12.62 -3.07
C VAL A 36 -46.09 12.67 -4.19
N VAL A 37 -46.83 13.78 -4.33
CA VAL A 37 -47.82 13.96 -5.40
C VAL A 37 -47.14 13.94 -6.78
N LEU A 38 -45.98 14.59 -6.91
CA LEU A 38 -45.22 14.62 -8.16
C LEU A 38 -44.71 13.23 -8.55
N ALA A 39 -44.21 12.46 -7.58
CA ALA A 39 -43.75 11.09 -7.81
C ALA A 39 -44.90 10.18 -8.28
N MET A 40 -46.10 10.30 -7.68
CA MET A 40 -47.29 9.59 -8.16
C MET A 40 -47.65 9.96 -9.60
N LEU A 41 -47.59 11.25 -9.94
CA LEU A 41 -47.85 11.75 -11.30
C LEU A 41 -46.86 11.17 -12.30
N ILE A 42 -45.56 11.17 -12.01
CA ILE A 42 -44.53 10.59 -12.90
C ILE A 42 -44.77 9.10 -13.11
N LEU A 43 -45.04 8.34 -12.04
CA LEU A 43 -45.29 6.90 -12.11
C LEU A 43 -46.54 6.56 -12.92
N GLU A 44 -47.58 7.40 -12.90
CA GLU A 44 -48.79 7.17 -13.69
C GLU A 44 -48.63 7.61 -15.15
N TYR A 45 -47.90 8.71 -15.41
CA TYR A 45 -47.81 9.28 -16.76
C TYR A 45 -46.72 8.63 -17.64
N VAL A 46 -45.56 8.28 -17.07
CA VAL A 46 -44.45 7.65 -17.81
C VAL A 46 -44.87 6.38 -18.57
N PRO A 47 -45.61 5.42 -17.97
CA PRO A 47 -46.01 4.21 -18.69
C PRO A 47 -47.07 4.48 -19.76
N ARG A 48 -47.80 5.61 -19.73
CA ARG A 48 -48.77 5.97 -20.78
C ARG A 48 -48.09 6.56 -22.03
N SER A 49 -46.95 7.24 -21.87
CA SER A 49 -46.16 7.75 -23.01
C SER A 49 -45.34 6.67 -23.72
N LEU A 50 -45.04 5.56 -23.05
CA LEU A 50 -44.35 4.41 -23.64
C LEU A 50 -45.35 3.42 -24.25
N ARG A 51 -46.17 3.91 -25.19
CA ARG A 51 -46.87 3.01 -26.12
C ARG A 51 -45.84 2.44 -27.08
N PHE A 52 -45.17 1.37 -26.67
CA PHE A 52 -44.49 0.48 -27.60
C PHE A 52 -45.58 -0.19 -28.46
N GLU A 53 -45.83 0.35 -29.65
CA GLU A 53 -46.53 -0.37 -30.71
C GLU A 53 -45.66 -1.57 -31.11
N VAL A 54 -45.88 -2.71 -30.45
CA VAL A 54 -45.27 -3.99 -30.82
C VAL A 54 -45.85 -4.39 -32.18
N GLY A 55 -45.10 -4.16 -33.26
CA GLY A 55 -45.52 -4.60 -34.60
C GLY A 55 -45.05 -3.78 -35.80
N LYS A 56 -44.36 -2.65 -35.62
CA LYS A 56 -43.71 -1.96 -36.76
C LYS A 56 -42.23 -2.31 -36.80
N PRO A 57 -41.76 -3.15 -37.75
CA PRO A 57 -40.33 -3.28 -37.98
C PRO A 57 -39.83 -1.90 -38.44
N SER A 58 -39.07 -1.24 -37.56
CA SER A 58 -38.33 -0.05 -37.92
C SER A 58 -37.34 -0.46 -39.02
N THR A 59 -37.58 -0.01 -40.24
CA THR A 59 -36.58 -0.03 -41.31
C THR A 59 -35.58 1.09 -41.05
N GLU A 60 -34.98 1.10 -39.87
CA GLU A 60 -33.75 1.84 -39.68
C GLU A 60 -32.68 0.98 -40.37
N THR A 61 -32.31 1.41 -41.58
CA THR A 61 -31.19 0.81 -42.28
C THR A 61 -29.96 1.18 -41.47
N VAL A 62 -29.63 0.33 -40.50
CA VAL A 62 -28.35 0.37 -39.79
C VAL A 62 -27.31 0.05 -40.84
N ILE A 63 -26.81 1.09 -41.51
CA ILE A 63 -25.54 1.03 -42.23
C ILE A 63 -24.53 0.86 -41.12
N ALA A 64 -24.26 -0.40 -40.75
CA ALA A 64 -23.09 -0.73 -39.98
C ALA A 64 -21.91 -0.35 -40.86
N THR A 65 -21.40 0.87 -40.67
CA THR A 65 -20.04 1.23 -41.04
C THR A 65 -19.18 0.25 -40.26
N ARG A 66 -18.92 -0.93 -40.84
CA ARG A 66 -17.84 -1.78 -40.36
C ARG A 66 -16.61 -0.92 -40.53
N SER A 67 -16.22 -0.22 -39.46
CA SER A 67 -14.86 0.23 -39.30
C SER A 67 -14.07 -1.07 -39.32
N PHE A 68 -13.52 -1.39 -40.49
CA PHE A 68 -12.45 -2.36 -40.59
C PHE A 68 -11.30 -1.71 -39.84
N GLU A 69 -11.28 -1.91 -38.53
CA GLU A 69 -10.07 -1.76 -37.73
C GLU A 69 -9.15 -2.85 -38.27
N ILE A 70 -8.31 -2.45 -39.23
CA ILE A 70 -7.25 -3.30 -39.72
C ILE A 70 -6.30 -3.41 -38.54
N GLU A 71 -6.57 -4.39 -37.68
CA GLU A 71 -5.64 -4.82 -36.65
C GLU A 71 -4.42 -5.31 -37.42
N ASP A 72 -3.39 -4.46 -37.47
CA ASP A 72 -2.13 -4.81 -38.10
C ASP A 72 -1.48 -5.87 -37.21
N VAL A 73 -1.77 -7.13 -37.56
CA VAL A 73 -1.28 -8.33 -36.87
C VAL A 73 0.24 -8.30 -36.83
N GLU A 74 0.88 -7.72 -37.85
CA GLU A 74 2.34 -7.62 -37.93
C GLU A 74 2.89 -6.61 -36.93
N GLU A 75 2.28 -5.42 -36.80
CA GLU A 75 2.70 -4.45 -35.78
C GLU A 75 2.44 -4.96 -34.35
N THR A 76 1.31 -5.65 -34.16
CA THR A 76 0.93 -6.22 -32.86
C THR A 76 1.87 -7.37 -32.47
N GLU A 77 2.24 -8.24 -33.41
CA GLU A 77 3.26 -9.27 -33.18
C GLU A 77 4.64 -8.66 -32.93
N ARG A 78 5.07 -7.67 -33.71
CA ARG A 78 6.36 -6.96 -33.47
C ARG A 78 6.38 -6.22 -32.13
N ALA A 79 5.25 -5.71 -31.65
CA ALA A 79 5.14 -5.11 -30.32
C ALA A 79 5.25 -6.18 -29.22
N ARG A 80 4.55 -7.31 -29.39
CA ARG A 80 4.66 -8.47 -28.47
C ARG A 80 6.08 -9.05 -28.45
N GLU A 81 6.74 -9.15 -29.59
CA GLU A 81 8.12 -9.67 -29.69
C GLU A 81 9.11 -8.76 -28.95
N ARG A 82 8.95 -7.43 -29.11
CA ARG A 82 9.76 -6.43 -28.39
C ARG A 82 9.54 -6.50 -26.89
N GLU A 83 8.30 -6.64 -26.45
CA GLU A 83 7.99 -6.74 -25.02
C GLU A 83 8.43 -8.10 -24.44
N ARG A 84 8.32 -9.20 -25.19
CA ARG A 84 8.88 -10.50 -24.79
C ARG A 84 10.40 -10.44 -24.65
N ARG A 85 11.11 -9.74 -25.54
CA ARG A 85 12.56 -9.54 -25.42
C ARG A 85 12.90 -8.70 -24.20
N ARG A 86 12.16 -7.62 -23.96
CA ARG A 86 12.31 -6.78 -22.76
C ARG A 86 12.04 -7.56 -21.47
N ILE A 87 11.02 -8.42 -21.44
CA ILE A 87 10.68 -9.30 -20.31
C ILE A 87 11.69 -10.46 -20.17
N ALA A 88 12.23 -10.98 -21.27
CA ALA A 88 13.25 -12.02 -21.22
C ALA A 88 14.60 -11.50 -20.67
N GLU A 89 14.87 -10.20 -20.78
CA GLU A 89 16.04 -9.53 -20.20
C GLU A 89 15.85 -9.13 -18.73
N LEU A 90 14.64 -9.29 -18.20
CA LEU A 90 14.26 -8.98 -16.82
C LEU A 90 14.44 -10.24 -15.96
N PHE A 91 15.63 -10.42 -15.40
CA PHE A 91 15.96 -11.59 -14.57
C PHE A 91 15.68 -11.31 -13.09
N VAL A 92 14.85 -12.14 -12.47
CA VAL A 92 14.84 -12.34 -11.01
C VAL A 92 15.78 -13.51 -10.75
N ASN A 93 16.85 -13.29 -9.99
CA ASN A 93 17.79 -14.35 -9.62
C ASN A 93 17.48 -14.84 -8.20
N PRO A 94 16.72 -15.94 -8.03
CA PRO A 94 16.36 -16.47 -6.71
C PRO A 94 17.58 -17.04 -5.96
N GLU A 95 18.63 -17.47 -6.66
CA GLU A 95 19.86 -17.96 -6.02
C GLU A 95 20.61 -16.81 -5.34
N ALA A 96 20.78 -15.69 -6.04
CA ALA A 96 21.40 -14.48 -5.48
C ALA A 96 20.60 -13.92 -4.29
N GLN A 97 19.26 -14.01 -4.34
CA GLN A 97 18.41 -13.62 -3.23
C GLN A 97 18.63 -14.50 -1.99
N ASN A 98 18.68 -15.82 -2.18
CA ASN A 98 18.92 -16.77 -1.10
C ASN A 98 20.33 -16.62 -0.51
N GLU A 99 21.34 -16.36 -1.36
CA GLU A 99 22.71 -16.07 -0.93
C GLU A 99 22.75 -14.80 -0.06
N ALA A 100 22.11 -13.72 -0.49
CA ALA A 100 22.05 -12.47 0.26
C ALA A 100 21.33 -12.61 1.62
N LEU A 101 20.26 -13.42 1.68
CA LEU A 101 19.59 -13.76 2.95
C LEU A 101 20.49 -14.61 3.87
N GLY A 102 21.24 -15.55 3.30
CA GLY A 102 22.23 -16.35 4.03
C GLY A 102 23.33 -15.48 4.64
N ASP A 103 23.85 -14.53 3.87
CA ASP A 103 24.83 -13.55 4.31
C ASP A 103 24.32 -12.65 5.44
N LEU A 104 23.08 -12.17 5.33
CA LEU A 104 22.44 -11.36 6.38
C LEU A 104 22.38 -12.16 7.70
N LYS A 105 21.96 -13.42 7.63
CA LYS A 105 21.92 -14.31 8.80
C LYS A 105 23.31 -14.54 9.38
N ALA A 106 24.30 -14.85 8.54
CA ALA A 106 25.68 -15.06 8.97
C ALA A 106 26.27 -13.82 9.66
N LEU A 107 25.97 -12.62 9.16
CA LEU A 107 26.39 -11.36 9.78
C LEU A 107 25.76 -11.17 11.16
N LEU A 108 24.47 -11.47 11.31
CA LEU A 108 23.78 -11.38 12.61
C LEU A 108 24.34 -12.40 13.60
N ASP A 109 24.54 -13.65 13.19
CA ASP A 109 25.14 -14.69 14.03
C ASP A 109 26.57 -14.31 14.47
N LEU A 110 27.35 -13.73 13.56
CA LEU A 110 28.69 -13.21 13.87
C LEU A 110 28.62 -12.06 14.89
N SER A 111 27.74 -11.09 14.69
CA SER A 111 27.56 -9.96 15.62
C SER A 111 27.19 -10.44 17.03
N ARG A 112 26.31 -11.45 17.14
CA ARG A 112 25.95 -12.09 18.39
C ARG A 112 27.11 -12.79 19.06
N SER A 113 27.90 -13.54 18.29
CA SER A 113 29.07 -14.26 18.83
C SER A 113 30.08 -13.29 19.47
N ILE A 114 30.20 -12.08 18.91
CA ILE A 114 31.06 -11.02 19.42
C ILE A 114 30.42 -10.36 20.64
N ALA A 115 29.15 -9.97 20.56
CA ALA A 115 28.43 -9.34 21.67
C ALA A 115 28.36 -10.23 22.92
N GLY A 116 28.18 -11.55 22.75
CA GLY A 116 28.14 -12.53 23.83
C GLY A 116 29.47 -12.73 24.56
N SER A 117 30.60 -12.24 24.01
CA SER A 117 31.91 -12.33 24.64
C SER A 117 32.14 -11.30 25.76
N GLY A 118 31.22 -10.35 25.95
CA GLY A 118 31.24 -9.39 27.06
C GLY A 118 32.35 -8.33 26.99
N GLY A 119 32.92 -8.11 25.80
CA GLY A 119 33.94 -7.08 25.55
C GLY A 119 33.37 -5.66 25.40
N ASP A 120 34.28 -4.69 25.32
CA ASP A 120 33.93 -3.30 24.98
C ASP A 120 33.35 -3.21 23.55
N ILE A 121 32.38 -2.30 23.35
CA ILE A 121 31.67 -2.11 22.08
C ILE A 121 32.67 -1.69 20.99
N SER A 122 33.66 -0.85 21.32
CA SER A 122 34.68 -0.41 20.36
C SER A 122 35.49 -1.58 19.82
N ALA A 123 35.95 -2.46 20.71
CA ALA A 123 36.66 -3.68 20.32
C ALA A 123 35.78 -4.64 19.51
N GLY A 124 34.49 -4.73 19.87
CA GLY A 124 33.51 -5.51 19.12
C GLY A 124 33.30 -5.01 17.68
N MET A 125 33.26 -3.69 17.48
CA MET A 125 33.13 -3.08 16.15
C MET A 125 34.34 -3.37 15.27
N GLU A 126 35.56 -3.26 15.81
CA GLU A 126 36.78 -3.63 15.08
C GLU A 126 36.81 -5.11 14.72
N ALA A 127 36.42 -5.99 15.65
CA ALA A 127 36.33 -7.43 15.40
C ALA A 127 35.28 -7.78 14.33
N LEU A 128 34.11 -7.13 14.36
CA LEU A 128 33.05 -7.36 13.39
C LEU A 128 33.44 -6.85 12.00
N ARG A 129 34.12 -5.71 11.92
CA ARG A 129 34.68 -5.17 10.66
C ARG A 129 35.76 -6.10 10.08
N ALA A 130 36.69 -6.57 10.91
CA ALA A 130 37.75 -7.47 10.48
C ALA A 130 37.23 -8.83 10.00
N ARG A 131 36.20 -9.38 10.65
CA ARG A 131 35.66 -10.72 10.33
C ARG A 131 34.61 -10.73 9.22
N SER A 132 33.81 -9.68 9.10
CA SER A 132 32.79 -9.61 8.03
C SER A 132 33.39 -9.36 6.65
N GLY A 133 34.56 -8.72 6.57
CA GLY A 133 35.18 -8.32 5.31
C GLY A 133 34.38 -7.27 4.53
N ARG A 134 33.42 -6.61 5.17
CA ARG A 134 32.51 -5.62 4.56
C ARG A 134 32.76 -4.23 5.13
N GLU A 135 32.64 -3.22 4.28
CA GLU A 135 32.63 -1.82 4.70
C GLU A 135 31.24 -1.47 5.24
N LEU A 136 31.06 -1.64 6.56
CA LEU A 136 29.87 -1.22 7.29
C LEU A 136 30.16 0.08 8.06
N ASP A 137 29.17 0.97 8.08
CA ASP A 137 29.23 2.20 8.85
C ASP A 137 29.20 1.92 10.36
N ASP A 138 29.83 2.80 11.14
CA ASP A 138 29.95 2.62 12.60
C ASP A 138 28.58 2.57 13.30
N ALA A 139 27.57 3.27 12.76
CA ALA A 139 26.22 3.27 13.35
C ALA A 139 25.52 1.92 13.16
N THR A 140 25.63 1.31 11.99
CA THR A 140 25.14 -0.06 11.73
C THR A 140 25.87 -1.08 12.58
N LEU A 141 27.21 -1.01 12.65
CA LEU A 141 28.00 -1.93 13.50
C LEU A 141 27.59 -1.83 14.97
N LYS A 142 27.45 -0.60 15.49
CA LYS A 142 27.00 -0.36 16.86
C LYS A 142 25.61 -0.93 17.08
N THR A 143 24.66 -0.64 16.17
CA THR A 143 23.28 -1.15 16.25
C THR A 143 23.26 -2.67 16.33
N LEU A 144 24.00 -3.36 15.45
CA LEU A 144 24.08 -4.83 15.42
C LEU A 144 24.63 -5.40 16.74
N LEU A 145 25.64 -4.75 17.34
CA LEU A 145 26.24 -5.21 18.59
C LEU A 145 25.37 -4.92 19.82
N THR A 146 24.54 -3.88 19.77
CA THR A 146 23.65 -3.48 20.88
C THR A 146 22.24 -4.08 20.78
N LEU A 147 21.92 -4.77 19.68
CA LEU A 147 20.59 -5.30 19.41
C LEU A 147 20.20 -6.35 20.48
N PRO A 148 19.10 -6.15 21.22
CA PRO A 148 18.64 -7.12 22.21
C PRO A 148 18.32 -8.48 21.57
N GLU A 149 18.59 -9.58 22.28
CA GLU A 149 18.37 -10.94 21.75
C GLU A 149 16.92 -11.17 21.31
N ASN A 150 15.96 -10.56 22.00
CA ASN A 150 14.53 -10.66 21.68
C ASN A 150 14.16 -9.95 20.36
N ASP A 151 14.95 -8.97 19.92
CA ASP A 151 14.65 -8.13 18.76
C ASP A 151 15.35 -8.63 17.48
N VAL A 152 16.33 -9.54 17.61
CA VAL A 152 17.10 -10.07 16.47
C VAL A 152 16.21 -10.72 15.42
N ALA A 153 15.22 -11.51 15.84
CA ALA A 153 14.32 -12.19 14.91
C ALA A 153 13.43 -11.19 14.15
N SER A 154 12.93 -10.17 14.84
CA SER A 154 12.13 -9.10 14.25
C SER A 154 12.97 -8.26 13.27
N PHE A 155 14.20 -7.92 13.66
CA PHE A 155 15.15 -7.20 12.81
C PHE A 155 15.50 -7.99 11.55
N TYR A 156 15.80 -9.28 11.69
CA TYR A 156 16.05 -10.18 10.55
C TYR A 156 14.86 -10.21 9.61
N THR A 157 13.65 -10.39 10.14
CA THR A 157 12.43 -10.48 9.33
C THR A 157 12.17 -9.18 8.57
N ALA A 158 12.25 -8.02 9.24
CA ALA A 158 12.07 -6.73 8.60
C ALA A 158 13.11 -6.44 7.51
N THR A 159 14.37 -6.81 7.76
CA THR A 159 15.47 -6.61 6.80
C THR A 159 15.38 -7.60 5.63
N ALA A 160 14.99 -8.84 5.90
CA ALA A 160 14.75 -9.86 4.89
C ALA A 160 13.59 -9.47 3.98
N ASP A 161 12.47 -9.01 4.53
CA ASP A 161 11.32 -8.55 3.77
C ASP A 161 11.68 -7.36 2.88
N PHE A 162 12.48 -6.42 3.41
CA PHE A 162 12.99 -5.30 2.62
C PHE A 162 13.89 -5.76 1.47
N LEU A 163 14.83 -6.67 1.74
CA LEU A 163 15.72 -7.24 0.74
C LEU A 163 14.94 -8.01 -0.33
N ILE A 164 13.97 -8.82 0.08
CA ILE A 164 13.09 -9.57 -0.81
C ILE A 164 12.32 -8.62 -1.72
N SER A 165 11.67 -7.60 -1.14
CA SER A 165 10.91 -6.61 -1.91
C SER A 165 11.79 -5.81 -2.87
N ALA A 166 13.03 -5.51 -2.48
CA ALA A 166 13.97 -4.81 -3.34
C ALA A 166 14.47 -5.68 -4.52
N MET A 167 14.64 -6.98 -4.29
CA MET A 167 15.11 -7.95 -5.29
C MET A 167 13.99 -8.58 -6.12
N GLU A 168 12.73 -8.42 -5.74
CA GLU A 168 11.56 -8.92 -6.48
C GLU A 168 11.35 -8.16 -7.80
N LYS A 169 11.79 -6.90 -7.85
CA LYS A 169 11.72 -6.12 -9.08
C LYS A 169 12.74 -6.65 -10.07
N PRO A 170 12.32 -7.05 -11.28
CA PRO A 170 13.27 -7.50 -12.26
C PRO A 170 14.19 -6.36 -12.68
N VAL A 171 15.48 -6.66 -12.77
CA VAL A 171 16.52 -5.68 -13.07
C VAL A 171 17.04 -5.97 -14.48
N THR A 172 17.10 -4.95 -15.33
CA THR A 172 17.75 -5.06 -16.63
C THR A 172 19.27 -5.15 -16.45
N PRO A 173 20.03 -5.75 -17.38
CA PRO A 173 21.49 -5.85 -17.27
C PRO A 173 22.17 -4.50 -17.04
N ASP A 174 21.66 -3.45 -17.68
CA ASP A 174 22.15 -2.07 -17.55
C ASP A 174 21.57 -1.33 -16.32
N GLY A 175 20.50 -1.84 -15.72
CA GLY A 175 19.75 -1.24 -14.61
C GLY A 175 20.27 -1.62 -13.22
N LEU A 176 21.36 -2.40 -13.11
CA LEU A 176 21.94 -2.81 -11.83
C LEU A 176 22.32 -1.63 -10.93
N GLN A 177 22.84 -0.55 -11.53
CA GLN A 177 23.22 0.64 -10.77
C GLN A 177 22.00 1.42 -10.27
N GLU A 178 20.93 1.51 -11.07
CA GLU A 178 19.66 2.11 -10.66
C GLU A 178 18.98 1.29 -9.56
N ALA A 179 18.99 -0.04 -9.67
CA ALA A 179 18.50 -0.94 -8.62
C ALA A 179 19.29 -0.76 -7.31
N ARG A 180 20.62 -0.63 -7.40
CA ARG A 180 21.49 -0.33 -6.24
C ARG A 180 21.13 1.02 -5.61
N GLU A 181 20.95 2.07 -6.42
CA GLU A 181 20.55 3.40 -5.93
C GLU A 181 19.16 3.38 -5.29
N ALA A 182 18.21 2.62 -5.84
CA ALA A 182 16.88 2.45 -5.26
C ALA A 182 16.93 1.74 -3.90
N ILE A 183 17.79 0.72 -3.74
CA ILE A 183 18.03 0.05 -2.46
C ILE A 183 18.63 1.04 -1.45
N LEU A 184 19.63 1.81 -1.85
CA LEU A 184 20.27 2.81 -1.00
C LEU A 184 19.30 3.92 -0.58
N ALA A 185 18.46 4.40 -1.49
CA ALA A 185 17.41 5.38 -1.19
C ALA A 185 16.32 4.80 -0.26
N GLY A 186 16.06 3.49 -0.34
CA GLY A 186 15.16 2.78 0.58
C GLY A 186 15.68 2.74 2.01
N ARG A 187 17.00 2.57 2.20
CA ARG A 187 17.66 2.61 3.52
C ARG A 187 17.32 3.88 4.28
N ASP A 188 17.44 5.03 3.62
CA ASP A 188 17.24 6.34 4.26
C ASP A 188 15.77 6.54 4.71
N ARG A 189 14.81 5.89 4.04
CA ARG A 189 13.40 5.91 4.46
C ARG A 189 13.15 5.04 5.69
N MET A 190 13.85 3.91 5.80
CA MET A 190 13.71 2.98 6.93
C MET A 190 14.30 3.57 8.21
N THR A 191 15.42 4.31 8.09
CA THR A 191 16.00 5.06 9.22
C THR A 191 15.09 6.18 9.72
N LEU A 192 14.40 6.90 8.81
CA LEU A 192 13.45 7.96 9.17
C LEU A 192 12.16 7.44 9.83
N ALA A 193 11.72 6.22 9.47
CA ALA A 193 10.55 5.59 10.08
C ALA A 193 10.84 5.04 11.50
N GLY A 194 12.07 4.57 11.76
CA GLY A 194 12.52 4.14 13.08
C GLY A 194 12.54 5.25 14.12
N ASP A 195 12.96 6.47 13.73
CA ASP A 195 12.96 7.65 14.62
C ASP A 195 11.53 8.06 15.03
N ALA A 196 10.56 7.97 14.13
CA ALA A 196 9.16 8.29 14.44
C ALA A 196 8.51 7.25 15.36
N SER A 197 8.90 5.99 15.25
CA SER A 197 8.43 4.90 16.11
C SER A 197 8.95 5.03 17.55
N HIS A 198 10.21 5.45 17.73
CA HIS A 198 10.79 5.66 19.07
C HIS A 198 10.27 6.95 19.73
N ALA A 199 9.95 7.99 18.97
CA ALA A 199 9.36 9.22 19.51
C ALA A 199 7.91 9.06 19.98
N ALA A 200 7.21 8.02 19.54
CA ALA A 200 5.83 7.74 19.94
C ALA A 200 5.71 6.78 21.15
N SER A 201 6.82 6.17 21.59
CA SER A 201 6.85 5.19 22.69
C SER A 201 7.58 5.67 23.95
N VAL A 202 7.94 6.96 24.03
CA VAL A 202 8.47 7.63 25.24
C VAL A 202 7.44 8.63 25.73
#